data_AF-A0A7C2X9R4-F1
#
_entry.id   AF-A0A7C2X9R4-F1
#
_cell.length_a   1.000
_cell.length_b   1.000
_cell.length_c   1.000
_cell.angle_alpha   90.00
_cell.angle_beta   90.00
_cell.angle_gamma   90.00
#
_symmetry.space_group_name_H-M   'P 1'
#
loop_
_entity.id
_entity.type
_entity.pdbx_description
1 polymer ?
#
loop_
_entity_poly.entity_id
_entity_poly.type
_entity_poly.pdbx_seq_one_letter_code
_entity_poly.pdbx_strand_id
1 'polypeptide(L)'
;MIAFGVGGGLALVAAGALALIAPKFAERHDGGDGFHIVNITDGGRGSFHLKDDALDVSAEWKGDFSFAADGRSLTALTERLEVASKDQNGERKAVFENRKGAIVARAFKGDRETPAGADADREAGDLLQLFARSSGVNADSRVKAMLTAGGKARVIEEIGALVGGHAVGAYVEALAAEAALDDADVRVLAARVKGLTSDYAKRSALGALLTTQELSEASIAAIIDVAKTIEGDHELRLIVEQLAEKKISERNFAIASRLIDEIEGDHEVRLAVSALLESENLDDADAARALMVAAAKIDGDHELRLALESADERLQDGEVGGAGLAVIAAIEGDHERRLAIEDFADSLEGESPHWIGLAEAAKGVSSDHERRLAVEAIYGAAPQSSDIRAALRQVAETIGSDHERRLALEALD
;
A
#
# COMPACT_ATOMS: atom_id res chain seq x y z
N MET A 1 9.73 53.45 43.80
CA MET A 1 9.88 52.23 44.62
C MET A 1 8.75 51.30 44.20
N ILE A 2 9.06 50.27 43.37
CA ILE A 2 8.32 48.99 43.13
C ILE A 2 6.86 49.13 42.59
N ALA A 3 6.37 48.47 41.53
CA ALA A 3 6.86 47.59 40.45
C ALA A 3 5.66 47.27 39.52
N PHE A 4 5.95 47.04 38.22
CA PHE A 4 5.32 46.16 37.21
C PHE A 4 3.82 45.77 37.29
N GLY A 5 3.07 45.65 36.19
CA GLY A 5 3.46 45.52 34.78
C GLY A 5 2.22 45.30 33.90
N VAL A 6 2.40 45.64 32.62
CA VAL A 6 1.44 45.51 31.52
C VAL A 6 1.25 44.04 31.16
N GLY A 7 0.00 43.57 31.18
CA GLY A 7 -0.40 42.25 30.67
C GLY A 7 -1.44 42.42 29.59
N GLY A 8 -0.99 42.54 28.34
CA GLY A 8 -1.84 42.56 27.16
C GLY A 8 -2.47 41.20 26.94
N GLY A 9 -3.79 41.20 26.69
CA GLY A 9 -4.55 40.01 26.34
C GLY A 9 -4.10 39.46 24.99
N LEU A 10 -3.73 38.18 25.00
CA LEU A 10 -3.79 37.33 23.81
C LEU A 10 -5.01 36.44 23.97
N ALA A 11 -6.06 36.76 23.20
CA ALA A 11 -7.12 35.83 22.89
C ALA A 11 -6.53 34.76 21.95
N LEU A 12 -6.23 33.58 22.49
CA LEU A 12 -5.97 32.40 21.69
C LEU A 12 -7.32 31.86 21.22
N VAL A 13 -7.63 32.18 19.97
CA VAL A 13 -8.66 31.50 19.18
C VAL A 13 -8.21 30.03 19.07
N ALA A 14 -8.85 29.15 19.84
CA ALA A 14 -8.61 27.72 19.76
C ALA A 14 -9.00 27.23 18.35
N ALA A 15 -8.05 26.52 17.76
CA ALA A 15 -8.01 26.06 16.39
C ALA A 15 -9.23 25.21 15.98
N GLY A 16 -9.61 25.37 14.71
CA GLY A 16 -10.64 24.59 14.05
C GLY A 16 -10.29 23.12 13.88
N ALA A 17 -11.36 22.33 13.85
CA ALA A 17 -11.54 21.07 13.13
C ALA A 17 -10.30 20.18 12.92
N LEU A 18 -10.06 19.26 13.86
CA LEU A 18 -9.58 17.92 13.49
C LEU A 18 -10.79 17.02 13.29
N ALA A 19 -11.37 17.05 12.09
CA ALA A 19 -12.05 15.87 11.59
C ALA A 19 -10.96 14.93 11.08
N LEU A 20 -10.32 14.19 11.99
CA LEU A 20 -9.55 13.02 11.60
C LEU A 20 -10.56 11.98 11.13
N ILE A 21 -10.68 11.83 9.81
CA ILE A 21 -11.35 10.70 9.21
C ILE A 21 -10.51 9.48 9.60
N ALA A 22 -10.87 8.82 10.70
CA ALA A 22 -10.36 7.49 10.97
C ALA A 22 -10.72 6.62 9.76
N PRO A 23 -9.80 5.80 9.21
CA PRO A 23 -10.14 4.97 8.08
C PRO A 23 -11.33 4.08 8.45
N LYS A 24 -12.27 3.91 7.51
CA LYS A 24 -13.34 2.93 7.64
C LYS A 24 -12.74 1.57 7.36
N PHE A 25 -12.37 0.84 8.41
CA PHE A 25 -11.92 -0.54 8.28
C PHE A 25 -13.14 -1.47 8.37
N ALA A 26 -13.32 -2.31 7.36
CA ALA A 26 -14.24 -3.45 7.40
C ALA A 26 -13.48 -4.64 6.81
N GLU A 27 -12.75 -5.36 7.65
CA GLU A 27 -12.06 -6.59 7.26
C GLU A 27 -12.96 -7.75 7.67
N ARG A 28 -13.32 -8.62 6.71
CA ARG A 28 -14.17 -9.78 6.93
C ARG A 28 -13.41 -11.01 6.44
N HIS A 29 -12.97 -11.86 7.35
CA HIS A 29 -12.47 -13.19 7.00
C HIS A 29 -13.67 -14.12 6.77
N ASP A 30 -13.79 -14.69 5.57
CA ASP A 30 -14.76 -15.75 5.28
C ASP A 30 -14.25 -17.06 5.88
N GLY A 31 -14.58 -17.28 7.15
CA GLY A 31 -14.34 -18.53 7.85
C GLY A 31 -14.65 -18.39 9.34
N GLY A 32 -15.89 -18.65 9.75
CA GLY A 32 -16.31 -18.98 11.13
C GLY A 32 -16.16 -17.93 12.26
N ASP A 33 -15.03 -17.23 12.32
CA ASP A 33 -14.56 -16.40 13.41
C ASP A 33 -14.38 -14.96 12.90
N GLY A 34 -15.47 -14.20 12.98
CA GLY A 34 -15.57 -12.86 12.39
C GLY A 34 -14.80 -11.80 13.18
N PHE A 35 -13.69 -11.33 12.62
CA PHE A 35 -13.17 -9.99 12.88
C PHE A 35 -14.17 -8.97 12.31
N HIS A 36 -14.68 -8.04 13.13
CA HIS A 36 -15.68 -7.06 12.72
C HIS A 36 -15.38 -5.69 13.32
N ILE A 37 -14.45 -4.94 12.72
CA ILE A 37 -14.34 -3.51 13.03
C ILE A 37 -15.47 -2.79 12.29
N VAL A 38 -16.31 -2.06 13.02
CA VAL A 38 -17.31 -1.14 12.45
C VAL A 38 -17.02 0.24 13.04
N ASN A 39 -16.27 1.06 12.31
CA ASN A 39 -16.08 2.46 12.66
C ASN A 39 -17.05 3.35 11.84
N ILE A 40 -18.15 3.76 12.45
CA ILE A 40 -19.13 4.66 11.84
C ILE A 40 -19.01 6.03 12.51
N THR A 41 -18.31 6.96 11.86
CA THR A 41 -18.42 8.38 12.20
C THR A 41 -19.56 9.01 11.43
N ASP A 42 -20.75 9.04 12.04
CA ASP A 42 -21.92 9.79 11.55
C ASP A 42 -22.46 10.66 12.69
N GLY A 43 -22.63 11.97 12.44
CA GLY A 43 -23.19 12.91 13.41
C GLY A 43 -22.53 12.90 14.80
N GLY A 44 -21.21 12.66 14.87
CA GLY A 44 -20.44 12.62 16.11
C GLY A 44 -20.66 11.37 16.96
N ARG A 45 -20.96 10.21 16.37
CA ARG A 45 -20.95 8.91 17.06
C ARG A 45 -19.84 8.02 16.49
N GLY A 46 -19.45 6.98 17.22
CA GLY A 46 -18.58 5.94 16.72
C GLY A 46 -18.73 4.65 17.51
N SER A 47 -18.28 3.56 16.90
CA SER A 47 -18.31 2.22 17.47
C SER A 47 -17.03 1.48 17.14
N PHE A 48 -16.74 0.45 17.93
CA PHE A 48 -15.65 -0.48 17.71
C PHE A 48 -16.07 -1.83 18.27
N HIS A 49 -15.72 -2.91 17.58
CA HIS A 49 -15.83 -4.26 18.10
C HIS A 49 -14.63 -5.06 17.60
N LEU A 50 -13.99 -5.76 18.51
CA LEU A 50 -12.98 -6.77 18.23
C LEU A 50 -13.42 -8.04 18.93
N LYS A 51 -13.48 -9.12 18.17
CA LYS A 51 -13.75 -10.45 18.67
C LYS A 51 -12.78 -11.42 18.03
N ASP A 52 -11.99 -12.10 18.86
CA ASP A 52 -11.17 -13.25 18.51
C ASP A 52 -11.34 -14.34 19.60
N ASP A 53 -10.60 -15.46 19.46
CA ASP A 53 -10.67 -16.59 20.40
C ASP A 53 -10.30 -16.24 21.85
N ALA A 54 -9.51 -15.18 22.05
CA ALA A 54 -8.95 -14.78 23.33
C ALA A 54 -9.62 -13.52 23.90
N LEU A 55 -10.25 -12.70 23.06
CA LEU A 55 -10.67 -11.35 23.40
C LEU A 55 -11.96 -10.93 22.69
N ASP A 56 -12.94 -10.48 23.48
CA ASP A 56 -14.13 -9.78 23.00
C ASP A 56 -14.16 -8.41 23.66
N VAL A 57 -13.95 -7.35 22.88
CA VAL A 57 -13.88 -5.94 23.32
C VAL A 57 -14.70 -5.08 22.39
N SER A 58 -15.62 -4.30 22.94
CA SER A 58 -16.40 -3.33 22.20
C SER A 58 -16.32 -1.94 22.84
N ALA A 59 -16.52 -0.92 22.01
CA ALA A 59 -16.68 0.43 22.48
C ALA A 59 -17.70 1.19 21.64
N GLU A 60 -18.42 2.10 22.28
CA GLU A 60 -19.34 3.04 21.64
C GLU A 60 -19.10 4.44 22.20
N TRP A 61 -19.05 5.45 21.35
CA TRP A 61 -18.85 6.82 21.80
C TRP A 61 -19.73 7.83 21.09
N LYS A 62 -19.90 8.97 21.77
CA LYS A 62 -20.54 10.17 21.26
C LYS A 62 -19.66 11.39 21.55
N GLY A 63 -19.38 12.13 20.50
CA GLY A 63 -18.44 13.23 20.39
C GLY A 63 -16.99 12.78 20.45
N ASP A 64 -16.08 13.76 20.41
CA ASP A 64 -14.64 13.48 20.36
C ASP A 64 -14.10 13.15 21.75
N PHE A 65 -13.03 12.36 21.78
CA PHE A 65 -12.29 12.05 23.00
C PHE A 65 -10.80 11.93 22.74
N SER A 66 -9.99 12.03 23.78
CA SER A 66 -8.54 11.85 23.70
C SER A 66 -8.05 11.06 24.89
N PHE A 67 -7.20 10.07 24.64
CA PHE A 67 -6.57 9.28 25.69
C PHE A 67 -5.45 10.06 26.35
N ALA A 68 -5.23 9.80 27.64
CA ALA A 68 -3.94 10.05 28.26
C ALA A 68 -2.86 9.10 27.71
N ALA A 69 -1.59 9.44 27.91
CA ALA A 69 -0.46 8.67 27.38
C ALA A 69 -0.40 7.21 27.89
N ASP A 70 -1.00 6.90 29.03
CA ASP A 70 -1.09 5.51 29.54
C ASP A 70 -2.29 4.75 28.98
N GLY A 71 -3.25 5.43 28.35
CA GLY A 71 -4.52 4.85 27.88
C GLY A 71 -5.49 4.50 29.01
N ARG A 72 -5.20 4.82 30.27
CA ARG A 72 -6.02 4.46 31.44
C ARG A 72 -6.96 5.57 31.87
N SER A 73 -6.84 6.75 31.26
CA SER A 73 -7.73 7.89 31.48
C SER A 73 -7.95 8.69 30.19
N LEU A 74 -8.93 9.58 30.21
CA LEU A 74 -9.23 10.50 29.12
C LEU A 74 -8.76 11.90 29.50
N THR A 75 -8.09 12.59 28.59
CA THR A 75 -7.73 14.02 28.72
C THR A 75 -8.85 14.92 28.20
N ALA A 76 -9.65 14.42 27.27
CA ALA A 76 -10.83 15.07 26.74
C ALA A 76 -11.93 14.04 26.46
N LEU A 77 -13.18 14.44 26.69
CA LEU A 77 -14.37 13.72 26.29
C LEU A 77 -15.49 14.72 26.05
N THR A 78 -16.12 14.67 24.89
CA THR A 78 -17.17 15.62 24.53
C THR A 78 -18.49 15.24 25.20
N GLU A 79 -18.95 13.99 25.03
CA GLU A 79 -20.19 13.53 25.67
C GLU A 79 -20.01 12.22 26.43
N ARG A 80 -19.78 11.11 25.72
CA ARG A 80 -19.82 9.77 26.32
C ARG A 80 -18.90 8.79 25.60
N LEU A 81 -18.27 7.91 26.35
CA LEU A 81 -17.57 6.72 25.85
C LEU A 81 -17.98 5.53 26.72
N GLU A 82 -18.39 4.44 26.11
CA GLU A 82 -18.68 3.16 26.75
C GLU A 82 -17.68 2.14 26.20
N VAL A 83 -17.07 1.36 27.09
CA VAL A 83 -16.14 0.29 26.74
C VAL A 83 -16.60 -0.96 27.48
N ALA A 84 -16.73 -2.06 26.76
CA ALA A 84 -17.08 -3.36 27.33
C ALA A 84 -16.06 -4.42 26.91
N SER A 85 -15.87 -5.40 27.77
CA SER A 85 -15.12 -6.61 27.44
C SER A 85 -15.82 -7.82 28.01
N LYS A 86 -15.83 -8.92 27.26
CA LYS A 86 -16.43 -10.17 27.65
C LYS A 86 -15.39 -11.27 27.61
N ASP A 87 -15.27 -11.98 28.73
CA ASP A 87 -14.40 -13.15 28.84
C ASP A 87 -15.11 -14.28 29.60
N GLN A 88 -14.38 -15.36 29.89
CA GLN A 88 -14.89 -16.52 30.64
C GLN A 88 -15.43 -16.18 32.05
N ASN A 89 -15.03 -15.05 32.62
CA ASN A 89 -15.49 -14.57 33.93
C ASN A 89 -16.73 -13.65 33.83
N GLY A 90 -17.25 -13.43 32.62
CA GLY A 90 -18.43 -12.61 32.35
C GLY A 90 -18.09 -11.29 31.67
N GLU A 91 -19.10 -10.41 31.59
CA GLU A 91 -18.97 -9.09 30.97
C GLU A 91 -18.52 -8.06 32.00
N ARG A 92 -17.58 -7.21 31.60
CA ARG A 92 -17.14 -6.02 32.34
C ARG A 92 -17.38 -4.81 31.46
N LYS A 93 -17.84 -3.70 32.06
CA LYS A 93 -18.13 -2.47 31.34
C LYS A 93 -17.67 -1.24 32.09
N ALA A 94 -17.18 -0.24 31.36
CA ALA A 94 -16.87 1.09 31.84
C ALA A 94 -17.63 2.14 31.03
N VAL A 95 -18.22 3.10 31.72
CA VAL A 95 -18.94 4.23 31.13
C VAL A 95 -18.29 5.53 31.57
N PHE A 96 -17.80 6.30 30.62
CA PHE A 96 -17.24 7.64 30.78
C PHE A 96 -18.24 8.67 30.28
N GLU A 97 -18.53 9.69 31.09
CA GLU A 97 -19.45 10.77 30.76
C GLU A 97 -18.83 12.12 31.08
N ASN A 98 -18.95 13.09 30.16
CA ASN A 98 -18.65 14.48 30.46
C ASN A 98 -19.83 15.11 31.22
N ARG A 99 -19.60 15.45 32.48
CA ARG A 99 -20.55 16.15 33.35
C ARG A 99 -20.04 17.56 33.63
N LYS A 100 -20.50 18.53 32.84
CA LYS A 100 -20.18 19.96 32.99
C LYS A 100 -18.66 20.25 32.95
N GLY A 101 -17.93 19.56 32.07
CA GLY A 101 -16.49 19.70 31.88
C GLY A 101 -15.64 18.74 32.71
N ALA A 102 -16.24 17.96 33.62
CA ALA A 102 -15.54 16.91 34.35
C ALA A 102 -15.88 15.53 33.79
N ILE A 103 -14.87 14.70 33.54
CA ILE A 103 -15.05 13.32 33.08
C ILE A 103 -15.29 12.43 34.29
N VAL A 104 -16.42 11.74 34.32
CA VAL A 104 -16.80 10.80 35.39
C VAL A 104 -16.84 9.40 34.80
N ALA A 105 -16.20 8.44 35.47
CA ALA A 105 -16.20 7.04 35.09
C ALA A 105 -17.06 6.20 36.05
N ARG A 106 -17.75 5.18 35.51
CA ARG A 106 -18.47 4.15 36.28
C ARG A 106 -18.14 2.78 35.71
N ALA A 107 -17.90 1.80 36.57
CA ALA A 107 -17.56 0.43 36.18
C ALA A 107 -18.69 -0.55 36.56
N PHE A 108 -18.82 -1.62 35.81
CA PHE A 108 -19.88 -2.62 35.94
C PHE A 108 -19.34 -4.03 35.71
N LYS A 109 -19.89 -5.01 36.43
CA LYS A 109 -19.73 -6.46 36.20
C LYS A 109 -21.09 -7.05 35.87
N GLY A 110 -21.31 -7.43 34.62
CA GLY A 110 -22.64 -7.61 34.06
C GLY A 110 -23.48 -6.35 34.27
N ASP A 111 -24.68 -6.51 34.83
CA ASP A 111 -25.59 -5.40 35.12
C ASP A 111 -25.33 -4.70 36.46
N ARG A 112 -24.33 -5.15 37.25
CA ARG A 112 -24.07 -4.62 38.59
C ARG A 112 -22.98 -3.55 38.55
N GLU A 113 -23.31 -2.33 38.99
CA GLU A 113 -22.33 -1.25 39.18
C GLU A 113 -21.35 -1.58 40.31
N THR A 114 -20.05 -1.45 40.02
CA THR A 114 -18.97 -1.55 41.01
C THR A 114 -19.04 -0.32 41.93
N PRO A 115 -19.05 -0.47 43.27
CA PRO A 115 -19.12 0.67 44.19
C PRO A 115 -18.03 1.71 43.92
N ALA A 116 -18.42 2.99 43.93
CA ALA A 116 -17.51 4.09 43.67
C ALA A 116 -16.29 4.08 44.62
N GLY A 117 -15.11 4.34 44.06
CA GLY A 117 -13.84 4.32 44.76
C GLY A 117 -12.72 3.73 43.90
N ALA A 118 -11.56 3.50 44.51
CA ALA A 118 -10.35 3.10 43.81
C ALA A 118 -10.49 1.82 42.98
N ASP A 119 -11.36 0.89 43.37
CA ASP A 119 -11.60 -0.35 42.62
C ASP A 119 -12.41 -0.10 41.34
N ALA A 120 -13.44 0.75 41.39
CA ALA A 120 -14.20 1.15 40.21
C ALA A 120 -13.33 1.99 39.25
N ASP A 121 -12.51 2.90 39.79
CA ASP A 121 -11.58 3.70 38.99
C ASP A 121 -10.53 2.82 38.29
N ARG A 122 -9.99 1.82 39.00
CA ARG A 122 -9.06 0.85 38.42
C ARG A 122 -9.70 0.03 37.32
N GLU A 123 -10.89 -0.52 37.56
CA GLU A 123 -11.62 -1.34 36.58
C GLU A 123 -11.97 -0.53 35.32
N ALA A 124 -12.40 0.72 35.48
CA ALA A 124 -12.64 1.62 34.35
C ALA A 124 -11.35 1.90 33.56
N GLY A 125 -10.26 2.20 34.25
CA GLY A 125 -8.96 2.44 33.61
C GLY A 125 -8.38 1.21 32.90
N ASP A 126 -8.57 0.01 33.46
CA ASP A 126 -8.15 -1.25 32.83
C ASP A 126 -8.92 -1.51 31.54
N LEU A 127 -10.25 -1.31 31.53
CA LEU A 127 -11.06 -1.45 30.32
C LEU A 127 -10.71 -0.40 29.27
N LEU A 128 -10.50 0.85 29.67
CA LEU A 128 -10.10 1.90 28.74
C LEU A 128 -8.74 1.62 28.10
N GLN A 129 -7.78 1.12 28.88
CA GLN A 129 -6.47 0.75 28.36
C GLN A 129 -6.53 -0.46 27.45
N LEU A 130 -7.38 -1.44 27.77
CA LEU A 130 -7.64 -2.56 26.87
C LEU A 130 -8.14 -2.05 25.52
N PHE A 131 -9.16 -1.19 25.51
CA PHE A 131 -9.67 -0.57 24.28
C PHE A 131 -8.60 0.26 23.55
N ALA A 132 -7.80 1.06 24.26
CA ALA A 132 -6.73 1.84 23.66
C ALA A 132 -5.66 0.95 22.99
N ARG A 133 -5.39 -0.23 23.57
CA ARG A 133 -4.39 -1.20 23.08
C ARG A 133 -4.91 -2.14 22.01
N SER A 134 -6.22 -2.28 21.90
CA SER A 134 -6.85 -3.25 21.02
C SER A 134 -7.60 -2.61 19.86
N SER A 135 -7.65 -1.29 19.69
CA SER A 135 -8.51 -0.65 18.67
C SER A 135 -7.79 0.16 17.61
N GLY A 136 -6.63 0.74 17.90
CA GLY A 136 -6.00 1.74 17.02
C GLY A 136 -6.74 3.08 16.97
N VAL A 137 -7.92 3.21 17.59
CA VAL A 137 -8.68 4.46 17.62
C VAL A 137 -7.87 5.54 18.34
N ASN A 138 -7.81 6.73 17.75
CA ASN A 138 -7.06 7.88 18.27
C ASN A 138 -5.55 7.62 18.48
N ALA A 139 -4.97 6.67 17.73
CA ALA A 139 -3.53 6.36 17.77
C ALA A 139 -2.67 7.61 17.65
N ASP A 140 -2.92 8.48 16.66
CA ASP A 140 -2.16 9.73 16.44
C ASP A 140 -2.06 10.59 17.70
N SER A 141 -3.22 10.86 18.33
CA SER A 141 -3.29 11.71 19.52
C SER A 141 -2.59 11.07 20.73
N ARG A 142 -2.71 9.74 20.89
CA ARG A 142 -2.09 9.03 22.00
C ARG A 142 -0.58 8.87 21.79
N VAL A 143 -0.13 8.64 20.56
CA VAL A 143 1.29 8.61 20.19
C VAL A 143 1.93 9.96 20.48
N LYS A 144 1.31 11.08 20.08
CA LYS A 144 1.77 12.43 20.45
C LYS A 144 1.91 12.62 21.96
N ALA A 145 0.91 12.18 22.71
CA ALA A 145 0.94 12.25 24.18
C ALA A 145 2.08 11.39 24.76
N MET A 146 2.30 10.19 24.23
CA MET A 146 3.40 9.30 24.64
C MET A 146 4.78 9.85 24.28
N LEU A 147 4.95 10.42 23.08
CA LEU A 147 6.18 11.09 22.66
C LEU A 147 6.52 12.24 23.61
N THR A 148 5.53 13.05 23.98
CA THR A 148 5.71 14.13 24.96
C THR A 148 6.09 13.61 26.34
N ALA A 149 5.50 12.49 26.77
CA ALA A 149 5.70 11.94 28.11
C ALA A 149 7.00 11.13 28.28
N GLY A 150 7.54 10.54 27.20
CA GLY A 150 8.68 9.62 27.30
C GLY A 150 9.43 9.32 26.00
N GLY A 151 9.18 10.07 24.93
CA GLY A 151 9.85 9.90 23.64
C GLY A 151 9.53 8.59 22.92
N LYS A 152 10.32 8.27 21.88
CA LYS A 152 10.14 7.08 21.02
C LYS A 152 10.12 5.77 21.80
N ALA A 153 11.00 5.63 22.78
CA ALA A 153 11.12 4.41 23.58
C ALA A 153 9.80 4.02 24.27
N ARG A 154 9.06 5.02 24.79
CA ARG A 154 7.75 4.80 25.40
C ARG A 154 6.72 4.32 24.37
N VAL A 155 6.73 4.88 23.17
CA VAL A 155 5.81 4.47 22.10
C VAL A 155 6.12 3.05 21.62
N ILE A 156 7.39 2.72 21.44
CA ILE A 156 7.84 1.39 21.02
C ILE A 156 7.49 0.33 22.07
N GLU A 157 7.67 0.64 23.36
CA GLU A 157 7.22 -0.22 24.45
C GLU A 157 5.70 -0.46 24.38
N GLU A 158 4.92 0.60 24.16
CA GLU A 158 3.47 0.48 24.01
C GLU A 158 3.09 -0.36 22.79
N ILE A 159 3.74 -0.17 21.63
CA ILE A 159 3.55 -0.97 20.41
C ILE A 159 3.79 -2.46 20.69
N GLY A 160 4.77 -2.79 21.53
CA GLY A 160 5.02 -4.15 22.00
C GLY A 160 3.87 -4.75 22.83
N ALA A 161 3.09 -3.91 23.52
CA ALA A 161 1.96 -4.30 24.36
C ALA A 161 0.59 -4.26 23.65
N LEU A 162 0.53 -3.80 22.39
CA LEU A 162 -0.71 -3.73 21.62
C LEU A 162 -1.23 -5.13 21.24
N VAL A 163 -2.56 -5.24 21.18
CA VAL A 163 -3.28 -6.46 20.83
C VAL A 163 -3.91 -6.29 19.45
N GLY A 164 -3.68 -7.28 18.58
CA GLY A 164 -4.15 -7.27 17.20
C GLY A 164 -3.25 -6.48 16.25
N GLY A 165 -3.26 -6.88 14.98
CA GLY A 165 -2.43 -6.25 13.94
C GLY A 165 -2.87 -4.83 13.60
N HIS A 166 -4.17 -4.55 13.61
CA HIS A 166 -4.72 -3.23 13.28
C HIS A 166 -4.24 -2.14 14.26
N ALA A 167 -4.23 -2.43 15.57
CA ALA A 167 -3.71 -1.49 16.56
C ALA A 167 -2.21 -1.26 16.36
N VAL A 168 -1.44 -2.32 16.11
CA VAL A 168 0.00 -2.21 15.83
C VAL A 168 0.25 -1.35 14.60
N GLY A 169 -0.43 -1.61 13.49
CA GLY A 169 -0.31 -0.84 12.25
C GLY A 169 -0.58 0.65 12.48
N ALA A 170 -1.71 0.98 13.13
CA ALA A 170 -2.08 2.37 13.42
C ALA A 170 -1.05 3.11 14.29
N TYR A 171 -0.46 2.44 15.28
CA TYR A 171 0.56 3.07 16.13
C TYR A 171 1.92 3.17 15.47
N VAL A 172 2.30 2.20 14.62
CA VAL A 172 3.52 2.30 13.80
C VAL A 172 3.41 3.46 12.82
N GLU A 173 2.28 3.58 12.13
CA GLU A 173 2.00 4.67 11.21
C GLU A 173 2.06 6.04 11.92
N ALA A 174 1.34 6.18 13.03
CA ALA A 174 1.35 7.39 13.84
C ALA A 174 2.76 7.74 14.36
N LEU A 175 3.55 6.74 14.80
CA LEU A 175 4.92 6.97 15.27
C LEU A 175 5.83 7.43 14.14
N ALA A 176 5.76 6.78 12.97
CA ALA A 176 6.58 7.12 11.83
C ALA A 176 6.26 8.55 11.32
N ALA A 177 4.97 8.94 11.31
CA ALA A 177 4.58 10.29 10.92
C ALA A 177 5.10 11.39 11.89
N GLU A 178 5.25 11.07 13.19
CA GLU A 178 5.52 12.07 14.23
C GLU A 178 6.97 12.11 14.71
N ALA A 179 7.79 11.10 14.39
CA ALA A 179 9.18 11.03 14.83
C ALA A 179 10.10 10.35 13.82
N ALA A 180 11.31 10.90 13.66
CA ALA A 180 12.37 10.24 12.90
C ALA A 180 12.90 9.01 13.64
N LEU A 181 12.87 7.86 12.96
CA LEU A 181 13.29 6.56 13.48
C LEU A 181 14.73 6.25 13.08
N ASP A 182 15.50 5.70 14.01
CA ASP A 182 16.83 5.17 13.71
C ASP A 182 16.78 3.66 13.43
N ASP A 183 17.92 3.07 13.05
CA ASP A 183 18.02 1.64 12.74
C ASP A 183 17.62 0.72 13.90
N ALA A 184 17.83 1.15 15.16
CA ALA A 184 17.45 0.36 16.31
C ALA A 184 15.92 0.37 16.49
N ASP A 185 15.29 1.52 16.29
CA ASP A 185 13.83 1.65 16.31
C ASP A 185 13.19 0.78 15.22
N VAL A 186 13.63 0.94 13.96
CA VAL A 186 13.07 0.20 12.80
C VAL A 186 13.23 -1.30 13.00
N ARG A 187 14.37 -1.77 13.51
CA ARG A 187 14.58 -3.20 13.79
C ARG A 187 13.60 -3.75 14.83
N VAL A 188 13.31 -2.99 15.90
CA VAL A 188 12.34 -3.43 16.93
C VAL A 188 10.92 -3.44 16.36
N LEU A 189 10.55 -2.41 15.61
CA LEU A 189 9.24 -2.32 14.96
C LEU A 189 9.06 -3.44 13.92
N ALA A 190 10.05 -3.67 13.06
CA ALA A 190 10.04 -4.75 12.08
C ALA A 190 9.87 -6.13 12.74
N ALA A 191 10.58 -6.39 13.84
CA ALA A 191 10.41 -7.63 14.60
C ALA A 191 8.99 -7.78 15.18
N ARG A 192 8.38 -6.69 15.66
CA ARG A 192 7.00 -6.70 16.16
C ARG A 192 5.99 -6.93 15.02
N VAL A 193 6.20 -6.31 13.87
CA VAL A 193 5.34 -6.43 12.68
C VAL A 193 5.44 -7.82 12.07
N LYS A 194 6.63 -8.43 12.05
CA LYS A 194 6.84 -9.82 11.59
C LYS A 194 5.98 -10.84 12.34
N GLY A 195 5.72 -10.59 13.63
CA GLY A 195 4.89 -11.46 14.45
C GLY A 195 3.38 -11.27 14.26
N LEU A 196 2.94 -10.39 13.34
CA LEU A 196 1.52 -10.22 13.03
C LEU A 196 1.02 -11.33 12.11
N THR A 197 -0.24 -11.72 12.30
CA THR A 197 -0.91 -12.72 11.47
C THR A 197 -1.53 -12.12 10.21
N SER A 198 -2.11 -10.91 10.33
CA SER A 198 -2.74 -10.21 9.20
C SER A 198 -1.69 -9.57 8.30
N ASP A 199 -1.70 -9.95 7.02
CA ASP A 199 -0.87 -9.37 5.97
C ASP A 199 -1.25 -7.92 5.68
N TYR A 200 -2.54 -7.59 5.77
CA TYR A 200 -3.01 -6.22 5.70
C TYR A 200 -2.33 -5.33 6.77
N ALA A 201 -2.22 -5.84 8.00
CA ALA A 201 -1.58 -5.11 9.09
C ALA A 201 -0.06 -4.98 8.88
N LYS A 202 0.60 -6.04 8.37
CA LYS A 202 2.03 -5.97 7.98
C LYS A 202 2.23 -4.90 6.91
N ARG A 203 1.51 -4.99 5.80
CA ARG A 203 1.53 -4.03 4.69
C ARG A 203 1.35 -2.60 5.18
N SER A 204 0.33 -2.34 6.01
CA SER A 204 0.08 -0.97 6.51
C SER A 204 1.27 -0.41 7.29
N ALA A 205 1.84 -1.22 8.19
CA ALA A 205 2.99 -0.80 8.99
C ALA A 205 4.26 -0.60 8.14
N LEU A 206 4.54 -1.52 7.21
CA LEU A 206 5.73 -1.43 6.34
C LEU A 206 5.62 -0.26 5.36
N GLY A 207 4.45 -0.07 4.74
CA GLY A 207 4.18 1.06 3.85
C GLY A 207 4.37 2.40 4.54
N ALA A 208 3.88 2.54 5.79
CA ALA A 208 4.11 3.75 6.57
C ALA A 208 5.60 4.01 6.84
N LEU A 209 6.38 2.98 7.21
CA LEU A 209 7.82 3.12 7.43
C LEU A 209 8.54 3.53 6.14
N LEU A 210 8.29 2.83 5.04
CA LEU A 210 8.94 3.05 3.74
C LEU A 210 8.65 4.43 3.16
N THR A 211 7.43 4.94 3.37
CA THR A 211 7.00 6.21 2.76
C THR A 211 7.30 7.42 3.63
N THR A 212 7.41 7.28 4.95
CA THR A 212 7.57 8.44 5.87
C THR A 212 8.99 8.59 6.42
N GLN A 213 9.82 7.55 6.39
CA GLN A 213 11.14 7.56 7.01
C GLN A 213 12.28 7.67 6.01
N GLU A 214 13.36 8.31 6.45
CA GLU A 214 14.68 8.18 5.82
C GLU A 214 15.38 6.93 6.37
N LEU A 215 15.37 5.86 5.57
CA LEU A 215 15.85 4.55 5.99
C LEU A 215 17.27 4.27 5.49
N SER A 216 18.09 3.68 6.34
CA SER A 216 19.38 3.08 5.94
C SER A 216 19.17 1.75 5.21
N GLU A 217 20.22 1.25 4.56
CA GLU A 217 20.22 -0.10 3.97
C GLU A 217 19.89 -1.21 4.99
N ALA A 218 20.35 -1.07 6.23
CA ALA A 218 20.06 -2.05 7.29
C ALA A 218 18.56 -2.05 7.67
N SER A 219 17.97 -0.86 7.76
CA SER A 219 16.54 -0.68 8.00
C SER A 219 15.67 -1.20 6.85
N ILE A 220 16.08 -0.95 5.61
CA ILE A 220 15.42 -1.48 4.41
C ILE A 220 15.48 -3.00 4.37
N ALA A 221 16.64 -3.59 4.64
CA ALA A 221 16.79 -5.05 4.70
C ALA A 221 15.84 -5.66 5.74
N ALA A 222 15.74 -5.05 6.92
CA ALA A 222 14.81 -5.50 7.96
C ALA A 222 13.34 -5.41 7.51
N ILE A 223 12.95 -4.36 6.79
CA ILE A 223 11.60 -4.21 6.25
C ILE A 223 11.31 -5.26 5.16
N ILE A 224 12.23 -5.49 4.23
CA ILE A 224 12.10 -6.51 3.19
C ILE A 224 11.98 -7.91 3.83
N ASP A 225 12.77 -8.22 4.86
CA ASP A 225 12.66 -9.49 5.59
C ASP A 225 11.30 -9.73 6.27
N VAL A 226 10.54 -8.66 6.53
CA VAL A 226 9.15 -8.74 6.99
C VAL A 226 8.20 -8.86 5.80
N ALA A 227 8.42 -8.10 4.73
CA ALA A 227 7.59 -8.17 3.53
C ALA A 227 7.57 -9.59 2.94
N LYS A 228 8.70 -10.30 2.96
CA LYS A 228 8.79 -11.73 2.57
C LYS A 228 7.94 -12.70 3.40
N THR A 229 7.34 -12.23 4.48
CA THR A 229 6.38 -13.02 5.29
C THR A 229 4.93 -12.69 5.00
N ILE A 230 4.66 -11.77 4.07
CA ILE A 230 3.34 -11.50 3.53
C ILE A 230 3.06 -12.60 2.50
N GLU A 231 1.95 -13.30 2.67
CA GLU A 231 1.49 -14.37 1.77
C GLU A 231 0.63 -13.80 0.63
N GLY A 232 -0.05 -12.68 0.86
CA GLY A 232 -0.89 -12.02 -0.13
C GLY A 232 -0.12 -11.19 -1.16
N ASP A 233 -0.16 -11.61 -2.42
CA ASP A 233 0.34 -10.86 -3.58
C ASP A 233 -0.24 -9.44 -3.66
N HIS A 234 -1.54 -9.32 -3.39
CA HIS A 234 -2.27 -8.06 -3.36
C HIS A 234 -1.64 -7.08 -2.36
N GLU A 235 -1.29 -7.56 -1.17
CA GLU A 235 -0.66 -6.75 -0.13
C GLU A 235 0.74 -6.31 -0.52
N LEU A 236 1.53 -7.19 -1.15
CA LEU A 236 2.86 -6.84 -1.67
C LEU A 236 2.78 -5.78 -2.77
N ARG A 237 1.88 -5.97 -3.75
CA ARG A 237 1.61 -4.97 -4.81
C ARG A 237 1.28 -3.61 -4.23
N LEU A 238 0.41 -3.53 -3.22
CA LEU A 238 0.04 -2.26 -2.61
C LEU A 238 1.22 -1.53 -1.96
N ILE A 239 2.25 -2.23 -1.47
CA ILE A 239 3.49 -1.58 -0.99
C ILE A 239 4.25 -0.98 -2.17
N VAL A 240 4.31 -1.68 -3.30
CA VAL A 240 4.96 -1.19 -4.53
C VAL A 240 4.26 0.06 -5.05
N GLU A 241 2.93 0.05 -5.12
CA GLU A 241 2.13 1.22 -5.54
C GLU A 241 2.40 2.44 -4.64
N GLN A 242 2.42 2.25 -3.33
CA GLN A 242 2.75 3.33 -2.38
C GLN A 242 4.17 3.89 -2.56
N LEU A 243 5.13 3.05 -2.96
CA LEU A 243 6.49 3.50 -3.29
C LEU A 243 6.53 4.29 -4.60
N ALA A 244 5.68 3.92 -5.56
CA ALA A 244 5.58 4.51 -6.89
C ALA A 244 4.77 5.84 -6.91
N GLU A 245 3.85 6.04 -5.97
CA GLU A 245 3.08 7.30 -5.81
C GLU A 245 3.98 8.51 -5.49
N LYS A 246 5.14 8.29 -4.88
CA LYS A 246 6.13 9.32 -4.64
C LYS A 246 7.15 9.32 -5.77
N LYS A 247 7.78 10.47 -6.03
CA LYS A 247 8.95 10.56 -6.92
C LYS A 247 9.89 9.38 -6.65
N ILE A 248 9.96 8.47 -7.62
CA ILE A 248 10.73 7.26 -7.45
C ILE A 248 12.22 7.60 -7.46
N SER A 249 12.93 7.07 -6.47
CA SER A 249 14.39 7.13 -6.40
C SER A 249 14.95 5.77 -6.77
N GLU A 250 16.21 5.71 -7.21
CA GLU A 250 16.92 4.45 -7.47
C GLU A 250 16.79 3.47 -6.29
N ARG A 251 16.84 4.00 -5.05
CA ARG A 251 16.61 3.24 -3.82
C ARG A 251 15.20 2.64 -3.77
N ASN A 252 14.16 3.47 -3.98
CA ASN A 252 12.78 3.00 -3.92
C ASN A 252 12.47 2.00 -5.05
N PHE A 253 13.04 2.20 -6.23
CA PHE A 253 12.94 1.25 -7.33
C PHE A 253 13.56 -0.10 -6.95
N ALA A 254 14.77 -0.12 -6.40
CA ALA A 254 15.42 -1.36 -5.95
C ALA A 254 14.68 -2.08 -4.81
N ILE A 255 13.91 -1.34 -3.99
CA ILE A 255 13.00 -1.93 -2.99
C ILE A 255 11.79 -2.55 -3.71
N ALA A 256 11.13 -1.79 -4.59
CA ALA A 256 9.98 -2.24 -5.33
C ALA A 256 10.26 -3.50 -6.16
N SER A 257 11.37 -3.54 -6.92
CA SER A 257 11.75 -4.73 -7.69
C SER A 257 11.88 -5.98 -6.82
N ARG A 258 12.51 -5.86 -5.63
CA ARG A 258 12.64 -6.97 -4.69
C ARG A 258 11.31 -7.43 -4.10
N LEU A 259 10.31 -6.55 -4.01
CA LEU A 259 8.97 -6.91 -3.57
C LEU A 259 8.21 -7.60 -4.70
N ILE A 260 8.34 -7.13 -5.94
CA ILE A 260 7.76 -7.77 -7.13
C ILE A 260 8.28 -9.19 -7.31
N ASP A 261 9.55 -9.45 -7.00
CA ASP A 261 10.13 -10.80 -7.06
C ASP A 261 9.39 -11.80 -6.17
N GLU A 262 8.79 -11.35 -5.07
CA GLU A 262 8.04 -12.18 -4.11
C GLU A 262 6.55 -12.33 -4.49
N ILE A 263 6.06 -11.60 -5.50
CA ILE A 263 4.70 -11.73 -6.01
C ILE A 263 4.63 -12.93 -6.96
N GLU A 264 3.63 -13.79 -6.78
CA GLU A 264 3.43 -14.98 -7.62
C GLU A 264 2.47 -14.74 -8.79
N GLY A 265 1.38 -14.00 -8.59
CA GLY A 265 0.33 -13.81 -9.60
C GLY A 265 0.68 -12.77 -10.67
N ASP A 266 0.63 -13.19 -11.95
CA ASP A 266 0.83 -12.35 -13.14
C ASP A 266 0.08 -11.00 -13.08
N HIS A 267 -1.19 -11.03 -12.69
CA HIS A 267 -2.02 -9.83 -12.60
C HIS A 267 -1.48 -8.81 -11.59
N GLU A 268 -1.00 -9.28 -10.44
CA GLU A 268 -0.46 -8.42 -9.39
C GLU A 268 0.94 -7.92 -9.76
N VAL A 269 1.77 -8.76 -10.40
CA VAL A 269 3.06 -8.36 -10.99
C VAL A 269 2.85 -7.26 -12.03
N ARG A 270 1.90 -7.44 -12.96
CA ARG A 270 1.57 -6.44 -13.98
C ARG A 270 1.21 -5.12 -13.33
N LEU A 271 0.25 -5.10 -12.40
CA LEU A 271 -0.16 -3.86 -11.75
C LEU A 271 0.99 -3.18 -11.01
N ALA A 272 1.85 -3.95 -10.34
CA ALA A 272 3.03 -3.40 -9.67
C ALA A 272 4.03 -2.78 -10.67
N VAL A 273 4.27 -3.44 -11.80
CA VAL A 273 5.14 -2.92 -12.87
C VAL A 273 4.53 -1.69 -13.55
N SER A 274 3.24 -1.70 -13.85
CA SER A 274 2.50 -0.54 -14.40
C SER A 274 2.62 0.67 -13.48
N ALA A 275 2.43 0.48 -12.17
CA ALA A 275 2.57 1.56 -11.20
C ALA A 275 4.00 2.16 -11.20
N LEU A 276 5.03 1.33 -11.36
CA LEU A 276 6.41 1.82 -11.51
C LEU A 276 6.58 2.63 -12.80
N LEU A 277 6.14 2.10 -13.94
CA LEU A 277 6.25 2.74 -15.27
C LEU A 277 5.53 4.10 -15.33
N GLU A 278 4.39 4.20 -14.66
CA GLU A 278 3.54 5.40 -14.58
C GLU A 278 4.05 6.41 -13.52
N SER A 279 5.10 6.08 -12.76
CA SER A 279 5.65 6.95 -11.71
C SER A 279 6.33 8.20 -12.27
N GLU A 280 6.13 9.34 -11.60
CA GLU A 280 6.76 10.60 -11.95
C GLU A 280 8.30 10.56 -11.79
N ASN A 281 9.02 11.00 -12.83
CA ASN A 281 10.50 11.04 -12.91
C ASN A 281 11.20 9.67 -12.89
N LEU A 282 10.51 8.57 -13.21
CA LEU A 282 11.19 7.33 -13.56
C LEU A 282 12.07 7.58 -14.79
N ASP A 283 13.36 7.26 -14.72
CA ASP A 283 14.26 7.36 -15.85
C ASP A 283 14.14 6.15 -16.80
N ASP A 284 14.75 6.26 -17.97
CA ASP A 284 14.62 5.24 -19.03
C ASP A 284 15.30 3.91 -18.64
N ALA A 285 16.35 3.96 -17.83
CA ALA A 285 17.03 2.77 -17.35
C ALA A 285 16.12 2.00 -16.38
N ASP A 286 15.46 2.70 -15.46
CA ASP A 286 14.53 2.10 -14.50
C ASP A 286 13.24 1.63 -15.19
N ALA A 287 12.75 2.36 -16.18
CA ALA A 287 11.65 1.91 -17.03
C ALA A 287 11.98 0.61 -17.78
N ALA A 288 13.16 0.55 -18.41
CA ALA A 288 13.63 -0.65 -19.08
C ALA A 288 13.78 -1.83 -18.10
N ARG A 289 14.32 -1.59 -16.90
CA ARG A 289 14.40 -2.60 -15.83
C ARG A 289 13.02 -3.09 -15.40
N ALA A 290 12.03 -2.21 -15.28
CA ALA A 290 10.66 -2.60 -14.91
C ALA A 290 10.01 -3.51 -15.97
N LEU A 291 10.18 -3.20 -17.27
CA LEU A 291 9.75 -4.07 -18.36
C LEU A 291 10.48 -5.42 -18.35
N MET A 292 11.77 -5.45 -18.00
CA MET A 292 12.52 -6.70 -17.87
C MET A 292 12.04 -7.55 -16.68
N VAL A 293 11.60 -6.93 -15.59
CA VAL A 293 10.95 -7.64 -14.49
C VAL A 293 9.64 -8.27 -14.97
N ALA A 294 8.80 -7.53 -15.70
CA ALA A 294 7.58 -8.10 -16.29
C ALA A 294 7.89 -9.31 -17.19
N ALA A 295 8.82 -9.17 -18.14
CA ALA A 295 9.21 -10.25 -19.05
C ALA A 295 9.75 -11.51 -18.33
N ALA A 296 10.33 -11.35 -17.13
CA ALA A 296 10.90 -12.44 -16.37
C ALA A 296 9.91 -13.11 -15.39
N LYS A 297 8.87 -12.38 -14.98
CA LYS A 297 7.97 -12.79 -13.89
C LYS A 297 6.55 -13.11 -14.33
N ILE A 298 6.09 -12.55 -15.44
CA ILE A 298 4.74 -12.75 -15.95
C ILE A 298 4.77 -13.88 -16.97
N ASP A 299 4.01 -14.94 -16.71
CA ASP A 299 3.87 -16.07 -17.65
C ASP A 299 2.74 -15.81 -18.68
N GLY A 300 1.70 -15.08 -18.30
CA GLY A 300 0.54 -14.80 -19.14
C GLY A 300 0.80 -13.75 -20.23
N ASP A 301 0.72 -14.17 -21.50
CA ASP A 301 0.83 -13.32 -22.70
C ASP A 301 0.01 -12.02 -22.65
N HIS A 302 -1.25 -12.12 -22.18
CA HIS A 302 -2.15 -10.98 -22.04
C HIS A 302 -1.61 -9.96 -21.02
N GLU A 303 -1.13 -10.42 -19.87
CA GLU A 303 -0.60 -9.54 -18.82
C GLU A 303 0.74 -8.92 -19.23
N LEU A 304 1.59 -9.64 -19.99
CA LEU A 304 2.81 -9.08 -20.59
C LEU A 304 2.51 -7.96 -21.57
N ARG A 305 1.51 -8.14 -22.45
CA ARG A 305 1.09 -7.10 -23.39
C ARG A 305 0.57 -5.87 -22.66
N LEU A 306 -0.27 -6.05 -21.64
CA LEU A 306 -0.76 -4.92 -20.83
C LEU A 306 0.36 -4.23 -20.05
N ALA A 307 1.40 -4.95 -19.59
CA ALA A 307 2.57 -4.33 -18.98
C ALA A 307 3.37 -3.48 -19.97
N LEU A 308 3.46 -3.92 -21.23
CA LEU A 308 4.08 -3.16 -22.31
C LEU A 308 3.29 -1.88 -22.62
N GLU A 309 1.96 -1.95 -22.67
CA GLU A 309 1.09 -0.79 -22.89
C GLU A 309 1.31 0.32 -21.84
N SER A 310 1.59 -0.01 -20.58
CA SER A 310 1.93 0.99 -19.55
C SER A 310 3.23 1.75 -19.83
N ALA A 311 4.07 1.31 -20.77
CA ALA A 311 5.30 1.99 -21.18
C ALA A 311 5.16 2.77 -22.51
N ASP A 312 3.97 2.81 -23.12
CA ASP A 312 3.72 3.29 -24.49
C ASP A 312 4.47 4.59 -24.84
N GLU A 313 4.29 5.66 -24.05
CA GLU A 313 4.91 6.97 -24.29
C GLU A 313 6.46 6.96 -24.25
N ARG A 314 7.06 5.90 -23.71
CA ARG A 314 8.52 5.73 -23.53
C ARG A 314 9.13 4.75 -24.51
N LEU A 315 8.34 3.98 -25.27
CA LEU A 315 8.85 2.94 -26.19
C LEU A 315 9.68 3.50 -27.34
N GLN A 316 9.53 4.79 -27.64
CA GLN A 316 10.38 5.51 -28.60
C GLN A 316 11.85 5.58 -28.14
N ASP A 317 12.11 5.59 -26.83
CA ASP A 317 13.46 5.75 -26.29
C ASP A 317 14.30 4.47 -26.42
N GLY A 318 15.62 4.65 -26.60
CA GLY A 318 16.52 3.57 -27.01
C GLY A 318 16.58 2.38 -26.05
N GLU A 319 16.61 2.63 -24.74
CA GLU A 319 16.71 1.57 -23.74
C GLU A 319 15.35 0.92 -23.45
N VAL A 320 14.30 1.72 -23.30
CA VAL A 320 12.94 1.26 -23.01
C VAL A 320 12.36 0.49 -24.20
N GLY A 321 12.50 0.99 -25.42
CA GLY A 321 12.05 0.27 -26.61
C GLY A 321 12.81 -1.05 -26.83
N GLY A 322 14.11 -1.08 -26.52
CA GLY A 322 14.87 -2.34 -26.50
C GLY A 322 14.31 -3.34 -25.49
N ALA A 323 13.90 -2.88 -24.31
CA ALA A 323 13.26 -3.73 -23.32
C ALA A 323 11.85 -4.17 -23.76
N GLY A 324 11.05 -3.28 -24.37
CA GLY A 324 9.74 -3.63 -24.89
C GLY A 324 9.80 -4.69 -26.00
N LEU A 325 10.82 -4.65 -26.87
CA LEU A 325 11.06 -5.72 -27.85
C LEU A 325 11.34 -7.08 -27.20
N ALA A 326 12.03 -7.10 -26.05
CA ALA A 326 12.25 -8.32 -25.30
C ALA A 326 10.96 -8.81 -24.60
N VAL A 327 10.08 -7.92 -24.15
CA VAL A 327 8.73 -8.27 -23.67
C VAL A 327 7.93 -8.93 -24.82
N ILE A 328 7.88 -8.31 -26.00
CA ILE A 328 7.24 -8.91 -27.20
C ILE A 328 7.84 -10.29 -27.51
N ALA A 329 9.15 -10.46 -27.30
CA ALA A 329 9.81 -11.74 -27.55
C ALA A 329 9.45 -12.84 -26.54
N ALA A 330 9.05 -12.46 -25.32
CA ALA A 330 8.60 -13.38 -24.28
C ALA A 330 7.14 -13.84 -24.48
N ILE A 331 6.32 -13.08 -25.23
CA ILE A 331 4.95 -13.47 -25.57
C ILE A 331 4.97 -14.69 -26.50
N GLU A 332 4.38 -15.80 -26.05
CA GLU A 332 4.37 -17.08 -26.76
C GLU A 332 3.21 -17.16 -27.77
N GLY A 333 2.05 -16.65 -27.40
CA GLY A 333 0.83 -16.67 -28.20
C GLY A 333 0.90 -15.72 -29.40
N ASP A 334 0.75 -16.27 -30.60
CA ASP A 334 0.85 -15.53 -31.87
C ASP A 334 -0.10 -14.31 -31.95
N HIS A 335 -1.31 -14.43 -31.40
CA HIS A 335 -2.30 -13.36 -31.42
C HIS A 335 -1.91 -12.20 -30.51
N GLU A 336 -1.55 -12.49 -29.25
CA GLU A 336 -1.11 -11.48 -28.28
C GLU A 336 0.21 -10.85 -28.73
N ARG A 337 1.12 -11.64 -29.30
CA ARG A 337 2.39 -11.13 -29.83
C ARG A 337 2.18 -10.19 -31.00
N ARG A 338 1.25 -10.50 -31.91
CA ARG A 338 0.87 -9.59 -33.00
C ARG A 338 0.26 -8.31 -32.45
N LEU A 339 -0.65 -8.38 -31.48
CA LEU A 339 -1.24 -7.19 -30.85
C LEU A 339 -0.15 -6.32 -30.21
N ALA A 340 0.76 -6.91 -29.44
CA ALA A 340 1.87 -6.18 -28.85
C ALA A 340 2.80 -5.53 -29.90
N ILE A 341 2.98 -6.16 -31.07
CA ILE A 341 3.71 -5.58 -32.21
C ILE A 341 2.96 -4.39 -32.80
N GLU A 342 1.64 -4.49 -32.97
CA GLU A 342 0.78 -3.41 -33.47
C GLU A 342 0.81 -2.22 -32.51
N ASP A 343 0.58 -2.46 -31.23
CA ASP A 343 0.59 -1.43 -30.18
C ASP A 343 1.96 -0.73 -30.12
N PHE A 344 3.07 -1.49 -30.13
CA PHE A 344 4.43 -0.91 -30.15
C PHE A 344 4.68 -0.10 -31.44
N ALA A 345 4.22 -0.58 -32.60
CA ALA A 345 4.39 0.15 -33.86
C ALA A 345 3.69 1.52 -33.81
N ASP A 346 2.52 1.59 -33.20
CA ASP A 346 1.76 2.83 -33.04
C ASP A 346 2.45 3.84 -32.10
N SER A 347 3.26 3.37 -31.14
CA SER A 347 4.08 4.22 -30.26
C SER A 347 5.32 4.80 -30.94
N LEU A 348 5.75 4.24 -32.07
CA LEU A 348 6.99 4.65 -32.73
C LEU A 348 6.79 5.82 -33.70
N GLU A 349 7.68 6.80 -33.60
CA GLU A 349 7.70 7.98 -34.47
C GLU A 349 8.94 8.05 -35.36
N GLY A 350 8.75 8.53 -36.59
CA GLY A 350 9.84 8.88 -37.50
C GLY A 350 10.85 7.74 -37.73
N GLU A 351 12.13 8.09 -37.78
CA GLU A 351 13.24 7.13 -38.01
C GLU A 351 13.67 6.39 -36.73
N SER A 352 12.72 5.97 -35.88
CA SER A 352 13.00 5.20 -34.67
C SER A 352 13.96 4.03 -34.94
N PRO A 353 14.96 3.78 -34.07
CA PRO A 353 15.88 2.66 -34.25
C PRO A 353 15.21 1.28 -34.07
N HIS A 354 13.99 1.25 -33.51
CA HIS A 354 13.32 0.01 -33.10
C HIS A 354 12.53 -0.67 -34.22
N TRP A 355 12.30 -0.01 -35.36
CA TRP A 355 11.55 -0.58 -36.49
C TRP A 355 12.10 -1.91 -37.00
N ILE A 356 13.44 -2.03 -37.07
CA ILE A 356 14.08 -3.27 -37.53
C ILE A 356 13.96 -4.37 -36.48
N GLY A 357 14.05 -4.03 -35.19
CA GLY A 357 13.82 -4.98 -34.10
C GLY A 357 12.39 -5.50 -34.10
N LEU A 358 11.42 -4.63 -34.39
CA LEU A 358 9.99 -4.99 -34.47
C LEU A 358 9.71 -5.92 -35.66
N ALA A 359 10.35 -5.70 -36.80
CA ALA A 359 10.31 -6.64 -37.93
C ALA A 359 10.87 -8.03 -37.55
N GLU A 360 12.00 -8.10 -36.83
CA GLU A 360 12.53 -9.40 -36.36
C GLU A 360 11.60 -10.04 -35.32
N ALA A 361 10.92 -9.26 -34.47
CA ALA A 361 9.92 -9.78 -33.53
C ALA A 361 8.73 -10.44 -34.26
N ALA A 362 8.26 -9.85 -35.37
CA ALA A 362 7.18 -10.42 -36.20
C ALA A 362 7.52 -11.81 -36.78
N LYS A 363 8.79 -12.08 -37.06
CA LYS A 363 9.25 -13.41 -37.52
C LYS A 363 9.06 -14.50 -36.46
N GLY A 364 9.03 -14.13 -35.18
CA GLY A 364 8.74 -15.03 -34.07
C GLY A 364 7.28 -15.49 -34.00
N VAL A 365 6.37 -14.83 -34.72
CA VAL A 365 4.95 -15.23 -34.82
C VAL A 365 4.83 -16.46 -35.70
N SER A 366 4.36 -17.58 -35.15
CA SER A 366 4.31 -18.89 -35.82
C SER A 366 3.17 -19.00 -36.85
N SER A 367 1.98 -18.49 -36.51
CA SER A 367 0.83 -18.42 -37.40
C SER A 367 1.10 -17.53 -38.61
N ASP A 368 1.02 -18.10 -39.80
CA ASP A 368 1.19 -17.39 -41.07
C ASP A 368 0.25 -16.19 -41.21
N HIS A 369 -0.99 -16.32 -40.71
CA HIS A 369 -1.99 -15.26 -40.74
C HIS A 369 -1.63 -14.11 -39.81
N GLU A 370 -1.28 -14.41 -38.56
CA GLU A 370 -0.89 -13.40 -37.58
C GLU A 370 0.43 -12.74 -37.97
N ARG A 371 1.38 -13.49 -38.54
CA ARG A 371 2.66 -12.95 -39.07
C ARG A 371 2.42 -11.97 -40.21
N ARG A 372 1.52 -12.30 -41.16
CA ARG A 372 1.12 -11.35 -42.21
C ARG A 372 0.57 -10.06 -41.61
N LEU A 373 -0.38 -10.17 -40.67
CA LEU A 373 -0.99 -8.99 -40.04
C LEU A 373 0.04 -8.15 -39.28
N ALA A 374 1.00 -8.77 -38.60
CA ALA A 374 2.11 -8.05 -37.96
C ALA A 374 2.95 -7.28 -38.99
N VAL A 375 3.29 -7.89 -40.13
CA VAL A 375 4.02 -7.21 -41.22
C VAL A 375 3.22 -6.02 -41.77
N GLU A 376 1.92 -6.19 -42.00
CA GLU A 376 1.04 -5.12 -42.48
C GLU A 376 0.93 -3.97 -41.48
N ALA A 377 0.79 -4.27 -40.18
CA ALA A 377 0.75 -3.27 -39.11
C ALA A 377 2.05 -2.44 -39.06
N ILE A 378 3.21 -3.10 -39.02
CA ILE A 378 4.51 -2.41 -39.00
C ILE A 378 4.68 -1.55 -40.26
N TYR A 379 4.33 -2.06 -41.45
CA TYR A 379 4.45 -1.28 -42.69
C TYR A 379 3.53 -0.06 -42.72
N GLY A 380 2.32 -0.19 -42.14
CA GLY A 380 1.35 0.89 -42.06
C GLY A 380 1.80 2.05 -41.19
N ALA A 381 2.49 1.77 -40.08
CA ALA A 381 2.97 2.77 -39.13
C ALA A 381 4.36 3.33 -39.48
N ALA A 382 5.25 2.49 -40.03
CA ALA A 382 6.65 2.86 -40.26
C ALA A 382 6.84 3.98 -41.31
N PRO A 383 7.90 4.81 -41.19
CA PRO A 383 8.27 5.73 -42.27
C PRO A 383 8.62 4.95 -43.55
N GLN A 384 8.43 5.61 -44.69
CA GLN A 384 8.76 5.04 -46.00
C GLN A 384 10.29 4.92 -46.19
N SER A 385 10.86 3.85 -45.63
CA SER A 385 12.27 3.49 -45.66
C SER A 385 12.50 2.21 -46.45
N SER A 386 13.50 2.21 -47.33
CA SER A 386 13.89 1.02 -48.09
C SER A 386 14.37 -0.12 -47.17
N ASP A 387 14.99 0.23 -46.05
CA ASP A 387 15.61 -0.74 -45.15
C ASP A 387 14.54 -1.46 -44.31
N ILE A 388 13.56 -0.70 -43.81
CA ILE A 388 12.39 -1.26 -43.11
C ILE A 388 11.58 -2.15 -44.07
N ARG A 389 11.30 -1.66 -45.29
CA ARG A 389 10.59 -2.44 -46.32
C ARG A 389 11.34 -3.73 -46.68
N ALA A 390 12.67 -3.68 -46.78
CA ALA A 390 13.48 -4.85 -47.06
C ALA A 390 13.46 -5.87 -45.91
N ALA A 391 13.53 -5.40 -44.65
CA ALA A 391 13.40 -6.28 -43.47
C ALA A 391 12.03 -6.96 -43.43
N LEU A 392 10.95 -6.20 -43.61
CA LEU A 392 9.58 -6.73 -43.64
C LEU A 392 9.37 -7.72 -44.79
N ARG A 393 9.96 -7.49 -45.96
CA ARG A 393 9.91 -8.44 -47.08
C ARG A 393 10.56 -9.78 -46.72
N GLN A 394 11.70 -9.75 -46.02
CA GLN A 394 12.36 -10.99 -45.55
C GLN A 394 11.45 -11.76 -44.59
N VAL A 395 10.74 -11.07 -43.69
CA VAL A 395 9.78 -11.70 -42.78
C VAL A 395 8.61 -12.29 -43.55
N ALA A 396 8.02 -11.54 -44.48
CA ALA A 396 6.92 -12.02 -45.33
C ALA A 396 7.31 -13.28 -46.12
N GLU A 397 8.55 -13.36 -46.63
CA GLU A 397 9.05 -14.53 -47.35
C GLU A 397 9.12 -15.81 -46.49
N THR A 398 9.17 -15.69 -45.17
CA THR A 398 9.14 -16.85 -44.26
C THR A 398 7.75 -17.44 -44.01
N ILE A 399 6.69 -16.77 -44.48
CA ILE A 399 5.30 -17.24 -44.34
C ILE A 399 5.10 -18.49 -45.19
N GLY A 400 4.66 -19.58 -44.58
CA GLY A 400 4.51 -20.89 -45.23
C GLY A 400 3.35 -20.91 -46.23
N SER A 401 2.21 -20.35 -45.85
CA SER A 401 1.01 -20.23 -46.67
C SER A 401 1.24 -19.31 -47.87
N ASP A 402 1.12 -19.87 -49.08
CA ASP A 402 1.21 -19.11 -50.34
C ASP A 402 0.21 -17.95 -50.40
N HIS A 403 -0.98 -18.15 -49.83
CA HIS A 403 -2.02 -17.13 -49.81
C HIS A 403 -1.64 -15.94 -48.93
N GLU A 404 -1.26 -16.21 -47.68
CA GLU A 404 -0.89 -15.19 -46.70
C GLU A 404 0.41 -14.48 -47.13
N ARG A 405 1.41 -15.23 -47.62
CA ARG A 405 2.67 -14.69 -48.12
C ARG A 405 2.45 -13.72 -49.28
N ARG A 406 1.59 -14.08 -50.23
CA ARG A 406 1.29 -13.21 -51.37
C ARG A 406 0.63 -11.90 -50.92
N LEU A 407 -0.34 -11.96 -50.00
CA LEU A 407 -0.98 -10.77 -49.45
C LEU A 407 0.04 -9.88 -48.72
N ALA A 408 0.91 -10.47 -47.89
CA ALA A 408 1.98 -9.75 -47.20
C ALA A 408 2.91 -9.02 -48.18
N LEU A 409 3.35 -9.70 -49.26
CA LEU A 409 4.23 -9.10 -50.26
C LEU A 409 3.51 -8.00 -51.08
N GLU A 410 2.25 -8.21 -51.46
CA GLU A 410 1.42 -7.22 -52.16
C GLU A 410 1.23 -5.96 -51.31
N ALA A 411 1.17 -6.06 -49.98
CA ALA A 411 1.07 -4.92 -49.08
C ALA A 411 2.35 -4.06 -49.01
N LEU A 412 3.52 -4.63 -49.32
CA LEU A 412 4.84 -3.97 -49.21
C LEU A 412 5.32 -3.30 -50.50
N ASP A 413 4.61 -3.47 -51.60
CA ASP A 413 4.90 -2.85 -52.90
C ASP A 413 4.34 -1.43 -52.97
#